data_AF-A0A4Q3VXL1-F1
#
_entry.id   AF-A0A4Q3VXL1-F1
#
_cell.length_a   1.000
_cell.length_b   1.000
_cell.length_c   1.000
_cell.angle_alpha   90.00
_cell.angle_beta   90.00
_cell.angle_gamma   90.00
#
_symmetry.space_group_name_H-M   'P 1'
#
loop_
_entity.id
_entity.type
_entity.pdbx_description
1 polymer ?
#
loop_
_entity_poly.entity_id
_entity_poly.type
_entity_poly.pdbx_seq_one_letter_code
_entity_poly.pdbx_strand_id
1 'polypeptide(L)'
;MEGAPPGSVAAVRMRAFLFFVALHNGTADSLVPETLDLTRLDRHRDMVALYVLSKKMANQESLSADESIAALLIKGDLSPRTPYHRCHREVMTVYRRLYAERYKKGLMLKPGYGPLHLEYEAANSGIGSALVTTPDLAGYRVAPASGKKVKDLLGLACEALDPYSRRLSTRPEETGKLPAIALCPAEVLGENEVLLALDTLAKESPGGRVPCSAISAHWVGWPDKPLSKAAHEALAKAFWYRGYAMEPNSTGSAPVSPDGAVFVTPRFPQEGMAGSDAYRSSLPMANLAVALLDIDGPVRERLIAVAGLGGSDAARLNAHIDFVSEFGAPKVTKLAFETIPLVFRFPLLTLLAEEMAARGTVGPKETEALLRAAKGLQIPEEEVYPLLHRSASGPASAAPKANKKSGMLDMRAVAEKLASSRAAAEILINVFVEEESVPEPPKPAENGLPDLLREVASRESWSAAEFAELARRYGKMAAGAYDELNEAAYEAVGDPLLEGEDPIRVDPSVAKEMLP
;
A
#
# COMPACT_ATOMS: atom_id res chain seq x y z
N MET A 1 -1.13 6.44 50.62
CA MET A 1 -0.09 6.29 49.56
C MET A 1 0.29 7.66 49.00
N GLU A 2 0.61 8.66 49.83
CA GLU A 2 0.63 10.07 49.36
C GLU A 2 2.01 10.69 49.16
N GLY A 3 3.12 9.94 49.31
CA GLY A 3 4.47 10.55 49.30
C GLY A 3 5.37 10.22 48.10
N ALA A 4 5.09 9.18 47.33
CA ALA A 4 5.97 8.71 46.25
C ALA A 4 5.29 8.87 44.89
N PRO A 5 5.98 9.36 43.84
CA PRO A 5 5.43 9.42 42.50
C PRO A 5 4.92 8.03 42.09
N PRO A 6 3.72 7.94 41.49
CA PRO A 6 3.21 6.69 40.93
C PRO A 6 4.26 6.10 39.97
N GLY A 7 4.80 4.92 40.31
CA GLY A 7 5.80 4.25 39.47
C GLY A 7 7.27 4.46 39.83
N SER A 8 7.58 5.18 40.92
CA SER A 8 8.95 5.18 41.46
C SER A 8 9.39 3.77 41.90
N VAL A 9 10.71 3.49 41.85
CA VAL A 9 11.30 2.24 42.35
C VAL A 9 10.89 1.99 43.81
N ALA A 10 10.82 3.05 44.62
CA ALA A 10 10.35 2.99 45.99
C ALA A 10 8.89 2.53 46.09
N ALA A 11 8.00 3.05 45.24
CA ALA A 11 6.59 2.62 45.21
C ALA A 11 6.41 1.17 44.75
N VAL A 12 7.23 0.69 43.81
CA VAL A 12 7.21 -0.72 43.37
C VAL A 12 7.66 -1.64 44.51
N ARG A 13 8.79 -1.33 45.15
CA ARG A 13 9.32 -2.13 46.26
C ARG A 13 8.40 -2.12 47.49
N MET A 14 7.79 -0.98 47.79
CA MET A 14 6.79 -0.88 48.86
C MET A 14 5.56 -1.76 48.57
N ARG A 15 5.08 -1.79 47.31
CA ARG A 15 3.98 -2.68 46.92
C ARG A 15 4.33 -4.15 47.07
N ALA A 16 5.53 -4.55 46.66
CA ALA A 16 6.01 -5.93 46.85
C ALA A 16 6.08 -6.30 48.34
N PHE A 17 6.56 -5.40 49.20
CA PHE A 17 6.58 -5.62 50.64
C PHE A 17 5.18 -5.74 51.26
N LEU A 18 4.27 -4.83 50.91
CA LEU A 18 2.88 -4.90 51.38
C LEU A 18 2.19 -6.19 50.93
N PHE A 19 2.44 -6.62 49.70
CA PHE A 19 1.93 -7.89 49.20
C PHE A 19 2.49 -9.09 49.97
N PHE A 20 3.79 -9.09 50.28
CA PHE A 20 4.43 -10.11 51.11
C PHE A 20 3.82 -10.19 52.52
N VAL A 21 3.56 -9.04 53.15
CA VAL A 21 2.88 -8.98 54.46
C VAL A 21 1.44 -9.50 54.35
N ALA A 22 0.72 -9.13 53.30
CA ALA A 22 -0.64 -9.60 53.07
C ALA A 22 -0.72 -11.10 52.81
N LEU A 23 0.29 -11.70 52.17
CA LEU A 23 0.39 -13.16 52.00
C LEU A 23 0.47 -13.88 53.35
N HIS A 24 1.27 -13.37 54.30
CA HIS A 24 1.37 -13.94 55.65
C HIS A 24 0.07 -13.81 56.46
N ASN A 25 -0.67 -12.74 56.22
CA ASN A 25 -1.92 -12.45 56.93
C ASN A 25 -3.16 -13.05 56.25
N GLY A 26 -3.01 -13.75 55.12
CA GLY A 26 -4.13 -14.29 54.35
C GLY A 26 -5.02 -13.23 53.69
N THR A 27 -4.52 -12.01 53.47
CA THR A 27 -5.27 -10.87 52.91
C THR A 27 -4.77 -10.43 51.53
N ALA A 28 -3.88 -11.21 50.89
CA ALA A 28 -3.22 -10.88 49.62
C ALA A 28 -4.18 -10.58 48.47
N ASP A 29 -5.35 -11.20 48.45
CA ASP A 29 -6.38 -10.98 47.42
C ASP A 29 -6.83 -9.52 47.32
N SER A 30 -6.84 -8.78 48.44
CA SER A 30 -7.20 -7.36 48.47
C SER A 30 -6.20 -6.45 47.75
N LEU A 31 -4.99 -6.95 47.48
CA LEU A 31 -3.90 -6.23 46.84
C LEU A 31 -3.61 -6.69 45.41
N VAL A 32 -4.40 -7.63 44.88
CA VAL A 32 -4.32 -8.07 43.49
C VAL A 32 -4.89 -6.97 42.58
N PRO A 33 -4.12 -6.48 41.59
CA PRO A 33 -4.63 -5.50 40.64
C PRO A 33 -5.60 -6.16 39.64
N GLU A 34 -6.51 -5.37 39.07
CA GLU A 34 -7.40 -5.82 37.99
C GLU A 34 -6.63 -6.27 36.74
N THR A 35 -5.51 -5.61 36.45
CA THR A 35 -4.64 -5.92 35.30
C THR A 35 -3.17 -5.93 35.72
N LEU A 36 -2.38 -6.81 35.10
CA LEU A 36 -0.93 -6.88 35.31
C LEU A 36 -0.23 -5.82 34.45
N ASP A 37 0.65 -5.02 35.08
CA ASP A 37 1.47 -4.04 34.40
C ASP A 37 2.69 -4.72 33.73
N LEU A 38 2.54 -5.05 32.45
CA LEU A 38 3.57 -5.76 31.67
C LEU A 38 4.87 -4.97 31.53
N THR A 39 4.85 -3.65 31.72
CA THR A 39 6.06 -2.80 31.60
C THR A 39 6.95 -2.86 32.84
N ARG A 40 6.45 -3.46 33.94
CA ARG A 40 7.11 -3.48 35.25
C ARG A 40 7.35 -4.87 35.81
N LEU A 41 7.06 -5.92 35.04
CA LEU A 41 7.26 -7.30 35.48
C LEU A 41 8.75 -7.57 35.75
N ASP A 42 9.06 -7.99 36.98
CA ASP A 42 10.38 -8.50 37.32
C ASP A 42 10.45 -10.01 37.05
N ARG A 43 11.46 -10.43 36.28
CA ARG A 43 11.62 -11.83 35.88
C ARG A 43 11.81 -12.68 37.13
N HIS A 44 11.02 -13.73 37.24
CA HIS A 44 10.99 -14.69 38.35
C HIS A 44 10.70 -14.12 39.75
N ARG A 45 10.56 -12.80 39.89
CA ARG A 45 10.52 -12.10 41.19
C ARG A 45 9.23 -11.32 41.42
N ASP A 46 8.41 -11.15 40.39
CA ASP A 46 7.11 -10.51 40.55
C ASP A 46 6.12 -11.42 41.30
N MET A 47 6.10 -11.29 42.62
CA MET A 47 5.26 -12.11 43.50
C MET A 47 3.76 -11.96 43.18
N VAL A 48 3.32 -10.74 42.84
CA VAL A 48 1.91 -10.46 42.54
C VAL A 48 1.51 -11.21 41.28
N ALA A 49 2.29 -11.07 40.21
CA ALA A 49 1.97 -11.72 38.95
C ALA A 49 2.08 -13.24 39.04
N LEU A 50 3.07 -13.78 39.77
CA LEU A 50 3.17 -15.22 40.05
C LEU A 50 1.95 -15.74 40.81
N TYR A 51 1.49 -15.00 41.83
CA TYR A 51 0.31 -15.35 42.62
C TYR A 51 -0.97 -15.33 41.77
N VAL A 52 -1.21 -14.24 41.03
CA VAL A 52 -2.39 -14.07 40.15
C VAL A 52 -2.49 -15.19 39.11
N LEU A 53 -1.40 -15.48 38.41
CA LEU A 53 -1.38 -16.51 37.38
C LEU A 53 -1.55 -17.93 37.98
N SER A 54 -0.97 -18.18 39.14
CA SER A 54 -1.14 -19.46 39.84
C SER A 54 -2.58 -19.63 40.35
N LYS A 55 -3.21 -18.57 40.84
CA LYS A 55 -4.62 -18.58 41.26
C LYS A 55 -5.56 -18.84 40.09
N LYS A 56 -5.37 -18.14 38.97
CA LYS A 56 -6.11 -18.40 37.73
C LYS A 56 -5.98 -19.86 37.26
N MET A 57 -4.77 -20.38 37.30
CA MET A 57 -4.51 -21.78 36.96
C MET A 57 -5.27 -22.74 37.91
N ALA A 58 -5.22 -22.52 39.22
CA ALA A 58 -5.91 -23.35 40.20
C ALA A 58 -7.43 -23.33 40.01
N ASN A 59 -7.99 -22.16 39.69
CA ASN A 59 -9.41 -21.97 39.38
C ASN A 59 -9.81 -22.49 37.99
N GLN A 60 -8.86 -22.96 37.18
CA GLN A 60 -9.08 -23.36 35.79
C GLN A 60 -9.68 -22.24 34.93
N GLU A 61 -9.22 -21.01 35.17
CA GLU A 61 -9.61 -19.84 34.39
C GLU A 61 -8.70 -19.64 33.18
N SER A 62 -9.30 -19.15 32.09
CA SER A 62 -8.56 -18.79 30.88
C SER A 62 -7.79 -17.48 31.06
N LEU A 63 -6.61 -17.41 30.46
CA LEU A 63 -5.79 -16.21 30.44
C LEU A 63 -6.37 -15.15 29.50
N SER A 64 -6.33 -13.90 29.97
CA SER A 64 -6.42 -12.73 29.10
C SER A 64 -5.19 -12.63 28.19
N ALA A 65 -5.27 -11.75 27.19
CA ALA A 65 -4.14 -11.46 26.32
C ALA A 65 -2.91 -11.02 27.14
N ASP A 66 -3.07 -10.04 28.02
CA ASP A 66 -1.97 -9.49 28.82
C ASP A 66 -1.36 -10.56 29.74
N GLU A 67 -2.20 -11.36 30.42
CA GLU A 67 -1.75 -12.45 31.28
C GLU A 67 -0.99 -13.55 30.51
N SER A 68 -1.36 -13.81 29.26
CA SER A 68 -0.65 -14.78 28.42
C SER A 68 0.79 -14.37 28.11
N ILE A 69 1.04 -13.06 27.94
CA ILE A 69 2.38 -12.50 27.80
C ILE A 69 3.10 -12.51 29.15
N ALA A 70 2.42 -12.06 30.22
CA ALA A 70 2.98 -12.01 31.57
C ALA A 70 3.52 -13.39 32.00
N ALA A 71 2.75 -14.46 31.74
CA ALA A 71 3.11 -15.82 32.10
C ALA A 71 4.43 -16.30 31.49
N LEU A 72 4.77 -15.83 30.29
CA LEU A 72 6.06 -16.16 29.67
C LEU A 72 7.17 -15.20 30.08
N LEU A 73 6.88 -13.89 30.22
CA LEU A 73 7.87 -12.90 30.65
C LEU A 73 8.44 -13.23 32.02
N ILE A 74 7.58 -13.58 32.98
CA ILE A 74 7.98 -13.89 34.36
C ILE A 74 8.86 -15.14 34.41
N LYS A 75 8.61 -16.13 33.56
CA LYS A 75 9.43 -17.35 33.48
C LYS A 75 10.70 -17.18 32.65
N GLY A 76 10.94 -15.99 32.08
CA GLY A 76 12.08 -15.76 31.18
C GLY A 76 11.94 -16.48 29.83
N ASP A 77 10.78 -17.09 29.57
CA ASP A 77 10.52 -17.88 28.36
C ASP A 77 10.23 -17.00 27.14
N LEU A 78 10.05 -15.69 27.32
CA LEU A 78 9.80 -14.72 26.26
C LEU A 78 10.84 -13.59 26.28
N SER A 79 11.43 -13.37 25.11
CA SER A 79 12.28 -12.21 24.84
C SER A 79 11.62 -11.37 23.74
N PRO A 80 10.85 -10.33 24.10
CA PRO A 80 10.16 -9.51 23.11
C PRO A 80 11.13 -8.76 22.19
N ARG A 81 10.69 -8.49 20.96
CA ARG A 81 11.43 -7.67 19.99
C ARG A 81 11.36 -6.18 20.37
N THR A 82 12.21 -5.37 19.75
CA THR A 82 12.27 -3.91 19.99
C THR A 82 10.93 -3.16 19.91
N PRO A 83 10.01 -3.44 18.96
CA PRO A 83 8.71 -2.77 18.91
C PRO A 83 7.91 -2.91 20.21
N TYR A 84 7.95 -4.06 20.86
CA TYR A 84 7.25 -4.30 22.13
C TYR A 84 7.67 -3.30 23.22
N HIS A 85 8.93 -2.85 23.21
CA HIS A 85 9.44 -1.89 24.19
C HIS A 85 9.20 -0.44 23.75
N ARG A 86 9.43 -0.14 22.47
CA ARG A 86 9.38 1.24 21.94
C ARG A 86 7.96 1.76 21.75
N CYS A 87 7.05 0.92 21.29
CA CYS A 87 5.63 1.24 21.06
C CYS A 87 4.74 0.21 21.77
N HIS A 88 5.02 -0.02 23.06
CA HIS A 88 4.35 -1.04 23.87
C HIS A 88 2.83 -0.96 23.79
N ARG A 89 2.28 0.26 23.95
CA ARG A 89 0.83 0.48 23.93
C ARG A 89 0.23 0.01 22.61
N GLU A 90 0.81 0.43 21.49
CA GLU A 90 0.32 0.11 20.15
C GLU A 90 0.48 -1.39 19.85
N VAL A 91 1.61 -2.02 20.23
CA VAL A 91 1.81 -3.48 20.07
C VAL A 91 0.75 -4.25 20.86
N MET A 92 0.47 -3.83 22.09
CA MET A 92 -0.54 -4.49 22.92
C MET A 92 -1.95 -4.31 22.38
N THR A 93 -2.27 -3.19 21.73
CA THR A 93 -3.55 -3.02 21.02
C THR A 93 -3.72 -4.07 19.92
N VAL A 94 -2.70 -4.24 19.06
CA VAL A 94 -2.72 -5.25 17.99
C VAL A 94 -2.78 -6.66 18.57
N TYR A 95 -1.93 -6.96 19.56
CA TYR A 95 -1.86 -8.27 20.19
C TYR A 95 -3.18 -8.70 20.82
N ARG A 96 -3.84 -7.81 21.59
CA ARG A 96 -5.12 -8.10 22.25
C ARG A 96 -6.21 -8.46 21.25
N ARG A 97 -6.27 -7.75 20.11
CA ARG A 97 -7.23 -8.06 19.05
C ARG A 97 -6.94 -9.43 18.42
N LEU A 98 -5.69 -9.66 17.99
CA LEU A 98 -5.29 -10.94 17.39
C LEU A 98 -5.54 -12.11 18.36
N TYR A 99 -5.33 -11.89 19.65
CA TYR A 99 -5.57 -12.89 20.69
C TYR A 99 -7.06 -13.20 20.84
N ALA A 100 -7.92 -12.18 20.91
CA ALA A 100 -9.36 -12.35 21.00
C ALA A 100 -9.95 -13.06 19.77
N GLU A 101 -9.46 -12.72 18.57
CA GLU A 101 -9.90 -13.34 17.31
C GLU A 101 -9.49 -14.82 17.24
N ARG A 102 -8.24 -15.14 17.57
CA ARG A 102 -7.66 -16.49 17.41
C ARG A 102 -7.93 -17.43 18.59
N TYR A 103 -8.03 -16.88 19.80
CA TYR A 103 -8.17 -17.63 21.05
C TYR A 103 -9.40 -17.18 21.85
N LYS A 104 -10.59 -17.30 21.25
CA LYS A 104 -11.88 -16.91 21.84
C LYS A 104 -12.15 -17.49 23.25
N LYS A 105 -11.64 -18.70 23.53
CA LYS A 105 -11.76 -19.38 24.84
C LYS A 105 -10.58 -19.11 25.79
N GLY A 106 -9.62 -18.30 25.35
CA GLY A 106 -8.34 -18.05 26.02
C GLY A 106 -7.42 -19.29 26.11
N LEU A 107 -6.18 -19.05 26.53
CA LEU A 107 -5.21 -20.11 26.80
C LEU A 107 -5.25 -20.51 28.27
N MET A 108 -4.91 -21.78 28.54
CA MET A 108 -4.92 -22.34 29.89
C MET A 108 -3.50 -22.62 30.37
N LEU A 109 -3.25 -22.33 31.64
CA LEU A 109 -2.04 -22.74 32.35
C LEU A 109 -2.15 -24.20 32.83
N LYS A 110 -1.01 -24.80 33.17
CA LYS A 110 -0.91 -26.15 33.73
C LYS A 110 -0.31 -26.11 35.13
N PRO A 111 -0.70 -27.02 36.04
CA PRO A 111 -0.09 -27.13 37.35
C PRO A 111 1.41 -27.36 37.25
N GLY A 112 2.16 -26.55 37.98
CA GLY A 112 3.58 -26.74 38.28
C GLY A 112 3.80 -27.88 39.27
N TYR A 113 5.07 -28.14 39.56
CA TYR A 113 5.46 -29.15 40.53
C TYR A 113 5.60 -28.49 41.89
N GLY A 114 4.82 -28.96 42.87
CA GLY A 114 4.89 -28.51 44.26
C GLY A 114 4.13 -27.20 44.54
N PRO A 115 4.15 -26.76 45.81
CA PRO A 115 3.52 -25.52 46.23
C PRO A 115 4.21 -24.31 45.60
N LEU A 116 3.47 -23.22 45.47
CA LEU A 116 3.98 -21.95 44.99
C LEU A 116 4.86 -21.33 46.08
N HIS A 117 6.08 -20.99 45.67
CA HIS A 117 7.05 -20.28 46.49
C HIS A 117 7.20 -18.86 45.93
N LEU A 118 7.02 -17.87 46.80
CA LEU A 118 7.10 -16.45 46.49
C LEU A 118 8.22 -15.82 47.31
N GLU A 119 9.19 -15.22 46.63
CA GLU A 119 10.35 -14.62 47.27
C GLU A 119 10.25 -13.10 47.25
N TYR A 120 10.32 -12.48 48.43
CA TYR A 120 10.47 -11.05 48.59
C TYR A 120 11.95 -10.70 48.76
N GLU A 121 12.47 -9.78 47.96
CA GLU A 121 13.82 -9.24 48.11
C GLU A 121 13.74 -7.81 48.69
N ALA A 122 14.45 -7.59 49.79
CA ALA A 122 14.47 -6.27 50.42
C ALA A 122 15.17 -5.23 49.54
N ALA A 123 14.71 -3.97 49.64
CA ALA A 123 15.30 -2.85 48.90
C ALA A 123 16.81 -2.65 49.17
N ASN A 124 17.25 -3.01 50.38
CA ASN A 124 18.64 -3.03 50.80
C ASN A 124 19.13 -4.48 50.72
N SER A 125 20.11 -4.75 49.85
CA SER A 125 20.69 -6.08 49.65
C SER A 125 21.33 -6.65 50.92
N GLY A 126 21.73 -5.81 51.88
CA GLY A 126 22.25 -6.25 53.18
C GLY A 126 21.20 -6.86 54.11
N ILE A 127 19.89 -6.67 53.85
CA ILE A 127 18.81 -7.33 54.60
C ILE A 127 18.52 -8.74 54.05
N GLY A 128 18.72 -8.95 52.73
CA GLY A 128 18.49 -10.24 52.06
C GLY A 128 17.06 -10.43 51.57
N SER A 129 16.67 -11.69 51.35
CA SER A 129 15.35 -12.10 50.86
C SER A 129 14.59 -12.97 51.87
N ALA A 130 13.27 -13.04 51.71
CA ALA A 130 12.38 -13.85 52.52
C ALA A 130 11.42 -14.64 51.63
N LEU A 131 11.24 -15.93 51.94
CA LEU A 131 10.39 -16.84 51.18
C LEU A 131 9.04 -17.06 51.87
N VAL A 132 7.96 -16.99 51.10
CA VAL A 132 6.63 -17.43 51.49
C VAL A 132 6.25 -18.65 50.66
N THR A 133 5.80 -19.70 51.33
CA THR A 133 5.22 -20.87 50.66
C THR A 133 3.71 -20.81 50.84
N THR A 134 2.96 -20.86 49.74
CA THR A 134 1.50 -20.96 49.76
C THR A 134 1.13 -22.44 49.56
N PRO A 135 0.81 -23.21 50.63
CA PRO A 135 0.66 -24.66 50.54
C PRO A 135 -0.53 -25.07 49.66
N ASP A 136 -1.59 -24.26 49.68
CA ASP A 136 -2.85 -24.51 48.99
C ASP A 136 -2.83 -24.11 47.52
N LEU A 137 -1.73 -23.51 47.05
CA LEU A 137 -1.61 -23.02 45.68
C LEU A 137 -0.36 -23.58 45.04
N ALA A 138 -0.50 -24.35 43.96
CA ALA A 138 0.64 -24.80 43.16
C ALA A 138 1.14 -23.67 42.25
N GLY A 139 2.44 -23.65 41.95
CA GLY A 139 2.95 -22.77 40.91
C GLY A 139 2.38 -23.13 39.52
N TYR A 140 2.50 -22.23 38.54
CA TYR A 140 2.06 -22.53 37.17
C TYR A 140 3.18 -22.94 36.21
N ARG A 141 2.77 -23.63 35.14
CA ARG A 141 3.54 -23.91 33.93
C ARG A 141 2.77 -23.50 32.69
N VAL A 142 3.50 -23.01 31.70
CA VAL A 142 2.97 -22.77 30.36
C VAL A 142 3.30 -24.00 29.51
N ALA A 143 2.28 -24.62 28.90
CA ALA A 143 2.53 -25.72 27.98
C ALA A 143 3.35 -25.23 26.77
N PRO A 144 4.35 -25.97 26.25
CA PRO A 144 5.19 -25.51 25.14
C PRO A 144 4.39 -25.03 23.92
N ALA A 145 3.31 -25.75 23.58
CA ALA A 145 2.40 -25.36 22.49
C ALA A 145 1.69 -24.02 22.75
N SER A 146 1.25 -23.76 24.00
CA SER A 146 0.67 -22.47 24.38
C SER A 146 1.72 -21.35 24.36
N GLY A 147 2.94 -21.65 24.81
CA GLY A 147 4.06 -20.71 24.77
C GLY A 147 4.41 -20.29 23.34
N LYS A 148 4.50 -21.25 22.41
CA LYS A 148 4.71 -20.98 20.98
C LYS A 148 3.59 -20.12 20.40
N LYS A 149 2.33 -20.42 20.71
CA LYS A 149 1.16 -19.64 20.26
C LYS A 149 1.23 -18.17 20.66
N VAL A 150 1.65 -17.86 21.89
CA VAL A 150 1.82 -16.47 22.37
C VAL A 150 3.00 -15.80 21.67
N LYS A 151 4.15 -16.49 21.57
CA LYS A 151 5.35 -15.97 20.87
C LYS A 151 5.07 -15.61 19.42
N ASP A 152 4.43 -16.53 18.68
CA ASP A 152 4.09 -16.33 17.27
C ASP A 152 3.15 -15.12 17.12
N LEU A 153 2.12 -15.02 17.97
CA LEU A 153 1.16 -13.92 17.93
C LEU A 153 1.77 -12.57 18.30
N LEU A 154 2.65 -12.53 19.31
CA LEU A 154 3.39 -11.32 19.66
C LEU A 154 4.38 -10.92 18.55
N GLY A 155 4.97 -11.91 17.89
CA GLY A 155 5.80 -11.72 16.70
C GLY A 155 5.04 -10.96 15.61
N LEU A 156 3.84 -11.43 15.25
CA LEU A 156 2.96 -10.78 14.28
C LEU A 156 2.58 -9.35 14.70
N ALA A 157 2.26 -9.13 15.98
CA ALA A 157 1.95 -7.80 16.49
C ALA A 157 3.14 -6.84 16.41
N CYS A 158 4.37 -7.33 16.68
CA CYS A 158 5.59 -6.55 16.53
C CYS A 158 5.90 -6.24 15.06
N GLU A 159 5.76 -7.23 14.18
CA GLU A 159 5.98 -7.09 12.74
C GLU A 159 5.06 -6.04 12.13
N ALA A 160 3.77 -6.08 12.48
CA ALA A 160 2.81 -5.08 12.04
C ALA A 160 3.17 -3.64 12.46
N LEU A 161 3.98 -3.47 13.52
CA LEU A 161 4.47 -2.19 14.02
C LEU A 161 5.92 -1.87 13.68
N ASP A 162 6.63 -2.72 12.94
CA ASP A 162 8.02 -2.47 12.56
C ASP A 162 8.22 -1.11 11.84
N PRO A 163 7.36 -0.70 10.88
CA PRO A 163 7.47 0.60 10.22
C PRO A 163 7.35 1.78 11.21
N TYR A 164 6.38 1.72 12.12
CA TYR A 164 6.19 2.74 13.15
C TYR A 164 7.35 2.75 14.15
N SER A 165 7.78 1.58 14.62
CA SER A 165 8.90 1.44 15.55
C SER A 165 10.21 1.99 14.98
N ARG A 166 10.49 1.72 13.70
CA ARG A 166 11.66 2.26 12.97
C ARG A 166 11.59 3.78 12.81
N ARG A 167 10.39 4.33 12.61
CA ARG A 167 10.21 5.78 12.57
C ARG A 167 10.54 6.43 13.92
N LEU A 168 10.05 5.83 15.00
CA LEU A 168 10.31 6.34 16.35
C LEU A 168 11.75 6.16 16.82
N SER A 169 12.56 5.27 16.21
CA SER A 169 13.96 5.14 16.59
C SER A 169 14.79 6.36 16.20
N THR A 170 14.43 7.03 15.11
CA THR A 170 15.10 8.26 14.66
C THR A 170 14.34 9.52 15.07
N ARG A 171 13.03 9.40 15.32
CA ARG A 171 12.14 10.53 15.65
C ARG A 171 11.20 10.22 16.83
N PRO A 172 11.70 10.13 18.07
CA PRO A 172 10.87 9.83 19.25
C PRO A 172 9.76 10.85 19.49
N GLU A 173 9.97 12.10 19.10
CA GLU A 173 9.03 13.22 19.24
C GLU A 173 7.76 13.10 18.38
N GLU A 174 7.79 12.23 17.35
CA GLU A 174 6.64 11.92 16.48
C GLU A 174 5.69 10.87 17.10
N THR A 175 5.96 10.40 18.33
CA THR A 175 5.08 9.43 19.03
C THR A 175 3.63 9.92 19.07
N GLY A 176 2.71 9.10 18.53
CA GLY A 176 1.28 9.39 18.50
C GLY A 176 0.85 10.46 17.48
N LYS A 177 1.76 11.03 16.69
CA LYS A 177 1.50 12.15 15.77
C LYS A 177 1.59 11.70 14.31
N LEU A 178 0.92 12.41 13.42
CA LEU A 178 1.11 12.24 11.98
C LEU A 178 2.43 12.91 11.55
N PRO A 179 3.18 12.34 10.58
CA PRO A 179 2.81 11.19 9.76
C PRO A 179 3.07 9.83 10.43
N ALA A 180 3.83 9.76 11.53
CA ALA A 180 4.29 8.50 12.11
C ALA A 180 3.14 7.56 12.50
N ILE A 181 2.09 8.08 13.13
CA ILE A 181 0.95 7.26 13.58
C ILE A 181 0.24 6.57 12.41
N ALA A 182 0.22 7.18 11.21
CA ALA A 182 -0.34 6.56 10.01
C ALA A 182 0.44 5.31 9.57
N LEU A 183 1.67 5.10 10.02
CA LEU A 183 2.39 3.84 9.78
C LEU A 183 1.79 2.67 10.55
N CYS A 184 0.98 2.92 11.57
CA CYS A 184 0.33 1.88 12.34
C CYS A 184 -0.77 1.14 11.53
N PRO A 185 -1.11 -0.09 11.92
CA PRO A 185 -2.29 -0.81 11.47
C PRO A 185 -3.61 -0.14 11.91
N ALA A 186 -4.68 -0.48 11.19
CA ALA A 186 -6.05 -0.04 11.43
C ALA A 186 -6.46 -0.12 12.93
N GLU A 187 -6.08 -1.20 13.59
CA GLU A 187 -6.37 -1.52 14.98
C GLU A 187 -5.95 -0.41 15.95
N VAL A 188 -4.82 0.22 15.67
CA VAL A 188 -4.24 1.27 16.51
C VAL A 188 -4.88 2.63 16.22
N LEU A 189 -5.39 2.79 15.00
CA LEU A 189 -5.87 4.05 14.46
C LEU A 189 -7.32 4.37 14.89
N GLY A 190 -8.08 3.40 15.41
CA GLY A 190 -9.52 3.52 15.70
C GLY A 190 -9.96 4.72 16.53
N GLU A 191 -9.18 5.11 17.52
CA GLU A 191 -9.54 6.16 18.49
C GLU A 191 -8.66 7.41 18.36
N ASN A 192 -7.90 7.53 17.28
CA ASN A 192 -7.05 8.70 17.10
C ASN A 192 -7.91 9.94 16.81
N GLU A 193 -7.80 10.98 17.64
CA GLU A 193 -8.58 12.21 17.53
C GLU A 193 -8.46 12.89 16.16
N VAL A 194 -7.26 12.86 15.56
CA VAL A 194 -7.04 13.43 14.22
C VAL A 194 -7.85 12.67 13.18
N LEU A 195 -7.85 11.34 13.25
CA LEU A 195 -8.62 10.51 12.33
C LEU A 195 -10.13 10.68 12.50
N LEU A 196 -10.60 10.83 13.74
CA LEU A 196 -12.00 11.15 14.01
C LEU A 196 -12.38 12.51 13.41
N ALA A 197 -11.52 13.53 13.54
CA ALA A 197 -11.73 14.84 12.95
C ALA A 197 -11.74 14.79 11.42
N LEU A 198 -10.85 14.01 10.79
CA LEU A 198 -10.83 13.86 9.32
C LEU A 198 -12.14 13.27 8.77
N ASP A 199 -12.77 12.34 9.50
CA ASP A 199 -14.08 11.81 9.10
C ASP A 199 -15.19 12.85 9.20
N THR A 200 -15.19 13.67 10.24
CA THR A 200 -16.11 14.82 10.36
C THR A 200 -15.89 15.79 9.20
N LEU A 201 -14.64 16.18 8.94
CA LEU A 201 -14.29 17.07 7.85
C LEU A 201 -14.73 16.51 6.49
N ALA A 202 -14.52 15.22 6.23
CA ALA A 202 -14.94 14.57 4.99
C ALA A 202 -16.47 14.59 4.81
N LYS A 203 -17.24 14.34 5.88
CA LYS A 203 -18.72 14.35 5.85
C LYS A 203 -19.29 15.74 5.62
N GLU A 204 -18.66 16.76 6.19
CA GLU A 204 -19.15 18.13 6.17
C GLU A 204 -18.68 18.92 4.94
N SER A 205 -17.73 18.38 4.17
CA SER A 205 -17.15 19.05 3.01
C SER A 205 -18.01 18.85 1.74
N PRO A 206 -18.62 19.91 1.19
CA PRO A 206 -19.37 19.82 -0.07
C PRO A 206 -18.47 19.35 -1.21
N GLY A 207 -18.95 18.38 -2.01
CA GLY A 207 -18.18 17.78 -3.10
C GLY A 207 -16.91 17.04 -2.65
N GLY A 208 -16.75 16.79 -1.34
CA GLY A 208 -15.55 16.16 -0.79
C GLY A 208 -14.31 17.07 -0.76
N ARG A 209 -14.41 18.37 -1.02
CA ARG A 209 -13.27 19.29 -0.99
C ARG A 209 -12.92 19.68 0.44
N VAL A 210 -11.85 19.10 1.00
CA VAL A 210 -11.36 19.35 2.37
C VAL A 210 -10.18 20.32 2.33
N PRO A 211 -10.31 21.55 2.89
CA PRO A 211 -9.20 22.50 2.97
C PRO A 211 -8.07 22.00 3.87
N CYS A 212 -6.82 22.20 3.44
CA CYS A 212 -5.64 21.88 4.24
C CYS A 212 -5.59 22.69 5.54
N SER A 213 -6.16 23.90 5.57
CA SER A 213 -6.29 24.72 6.78
C SER A 213 -7.21 24.10 7.84
N ALA A 214 -8.22 23.33 7.43
CA ALA A 214 -9.08 22.60 8.36
C ALA A 214 -8.36 21.34 8.89
N ILE A 215 -7.61 20.65 8.02
CA ILE A 215 -6.80 19.49 8.40
C ILE A 215 -5.70 19.89 9.40
N SER A 216 -5.02 21.01 9.14
CA SER A 216 -3.90 21.49 9.97
C SER A 216 -4.32 21.84 11.40
N ALA A 217 -5.58 22.20 11.63
CA ALA A 217 -6.14 22.41 12.96
C ALA A 217 -6.12 21.15 13.84
N HIS A 218 -6.11 19.97 13.22
CA HIS A 218 -6.09 18.68 13.92
C HIS A 218 -4.75 17.95 13.78
N TRP A 219 -3.87 18.37 12.86
CA TRP A 219 -2.59 17.72 12.58
C TRP A 219 -1.43 18.42 13.29
N VAL A 220 -0.91 17.80 14.35
CA VAL A 220 0.26 18.33 15.07
C VAL A 220 1.50 18.37 14.15
N GLY A 221 2.08 19.55 13.98
CA GLY A 221 3.28 19.74 13.14
C GLY A 221 2.98 19.74 11.65
N TRP A 222 1.80 20.23 11.24
CA TRP A 222 1.50 20.48 9.83
C TRP A 222 2.59 21.35 9.18
N PRO A 223 3.12 20.97 8.00
CA PRO A 223 4.26 21.67 7.40
C PRO A 223 3.85 23.02 6.79
N ASP A 224 4.77 23.99 6.84
CA ASP A 224 4.64 25.30 6.15
C ASP A 224 4.98 25.23 4.65
N LYS A 225 5.34 24.05 4.15
CA LYS A 225 5.70 23.75 2.76
C LYS A 225 4.78 22.66 2.22
N PRO A 226 4.69 22.48 0.89
CA PRO A 226 3.91 21.39 0.33
C PRO A 226 4.28 20.04 0.94
N LEU A 227 3.28 19.18 1.10
CA LEU A 227 3.43 17.89 1.79
C LEU A 227 4.55 17.07 1.16
N SER A 228 5.48 16.59 2.00
CA SER A 228 6.45 15.56 1.57
C SER A 228 5.70 14.29 1.17
N LYS A 229 6.33 13.43 0.34
CA LYS A 229 5.76 12.13 -0.06
C LYS A 229 5.23 11.31 1.14
N ALA A 230 6.03 11.22 2.21
CA ALA A 230 5.63 10.48 3.42
C ALA A 230 4.45 11.12 4.17
N ALA A 231 4.37 12.46 4.20
CA ALA A 231 3.24 13.16 4.82
C ALA A 231 1.96 13.01 3.99
N HIS A 232 2.09 13.05 2.67
CA HIS A 232 1.01 12.81 1.73
C HIS A 232 0.45 11.39 1.86
N GLU A 233 1.31 10.37 1.83
CA GLU A 233 0.92 8.96 2.04
C GLU A 233 0.27 8.74 3.41
N ALA A 234 0.76 9.40 4.45
CA ALA A 234 0.15 9.36 5.78
C ALA A 234 -1.26 9.97 5.80
N LEU A 235 -1.47 11.11 5.12
CA LEU A 235 -2.79 11.74 5.00
C LEU A 235 -3.75 10.87 4.19
N ALA A 236 -3.28 10.30 3.07
CA ALA A 236 -4.06 9.35 2.26
C ALA A 236 -4.49 8.15 3.09
N LYS A 237 -3.57 7.54 3.86
CA LYS A 237 -3.85 6.40 4.73
C LYS A 237 -4.79 6.75 5.88
N ALA A 238 -4.68 7.97 6.41
CA ALA A 238 -5.58 8.49 7.43
C ALA A 238 -7.03 8.59 6.94
N PHE A 239 -7.27 9.20 5.78
CA PHE A 239 -8.60 9.23 5.15
C PHE A 239 -9.10 7.83 4.77
N TRP A 240 -8.24 7.00 4.22
CA TRP A 240 -8.57 5.63 3.83
C TRP A 240 -9.06 4.79 5.00
N TYR A 241 -8.43 4.93 6.16
CA TYR A 241 -8.85 4.26 7.38
C TYR A 241 -10.25 4.68 7.83
N ARG A 242 -10.62 5.94 7.58
CA ARG A 242 -11.98 6.47 7.84
C ARG A 242 -12.99 6.18 6.74
N GLY A 243 -12.58 5.43 5.71
CA GLY A 243 -13.46 5.02 4.62
C GLY A 243 -13.54 6.03 3.49
N TYR A 244 -12.48 6.81 3.25
CA TYR A 244 -12.42 7.75 2.14
C TYR A 244 -11.18 7.54 1.27
N ALA A 245 -11.35 7.54 -0.05
CA ALA A 245 -10.25 7.71 -0.99
C ALA A 245 -9.92 9.20 -1.13
N MET A 246 -8.64 9.56 -1.10
CA MET A 246 -8.16 10.94 -1.19
C MET A 246 -7.55 11.19 -2.57
N GLU A 247 -7.87 12.33 -3.16
CA GLU A 247 -7.23 12.89 -4.35
C GLU A 247 -6.54 14.22 -4.02
N PRO A 248 -5.30 14.45 -4.51
CA PRO A 248 -4.55 13.52 -5.35
C PRO A 248 -4.07 12.32 -4.53
N ASN A 249 -4.10 11.13 -5.12
CA ASN A 249 -3.62 9.91 -4.48
C ASN A 249 -2.15 9.59 -4.80
N SER A 250 -1.58 10.21 -5.84
CA SER A 250 -0.25 9.90 -6.34
C SER A 250 0.69 11.10 -6.29
N THR A 251 1.99 10.83 -6.13
CA THR A 251 3.05 11.85 -6.16
C THR A 251 3.26 12.51 -7.52
N GLY A 252 2.52 12.10 -8.56
CA GLY A 252 2.59 12.67 -9.91
C GLY A 252 1.63 13.85 -10.16
N SER A 253 0.71 14.11 -9.23
CA SER A 253 -0.23 15.25 -9.29
C SER A 253 0.42 16.54 -8.78
N ALA A 254 -0.29 17.67 -8.90
CA ALA A 254 0.10 18.90 -8.24
C ALA A 254 0.32 18.66 -6.73
N PRO A 255 1.36 19.25 -6.12
CA PRO A 255 1.66 19.00 -4.73
C PRO A 255 0.58 19.59 -3.83
N VAL A 256 0.26 18.89 -2.74
CA VAL A 256 -0.70 19.38 -1.73
C VAL A 256 -0.01 20.46 -0.89
N SER A 257 -0.33 21.73 -1.16
CA SER A 257 0.20 22.88 -0.42
C SER A 257 -0.52 23.09 0.92
N PRO A 258 0.12 23.75 1.91
CA PRO A 258 -0.49 24.00 3.23
C PRO A 258 -1.78 24.80 3.19
N ASP A 259 -1.92 25.69 2.20
CA ASP A 259 -3.07 26.53 1.92
C ASP A 259 -4.02 25.95 0.85
N GLY A 260 -3.70 24.75 0.32
CA GLY A 260 -4.49 24.07 -0.69
C GLY A 260 -5.67 23.28 -0.11
N ALA A 261 -6.12 22.28 -0.87
CA ALA A 261 -7.15 21.34 -0.46
C ALA A 261 -6.86 19.94 -1.01
N VAL A 262 -7.50 18.94 -0.41
CA VAL A 262 -7.62 17.59 -0.96
C VAL A 262 -9.08 17.28 -1.23
N PHE A 263 -9.35 16.34 -2.12
CA PHE A 263 -10.69 15.88 -2.43
C PHE A 263 -10.89 14.46 -1.93
N VAL A 264 -12.01 14.18 -1.28
CA VAL A 264 -12.29 12.85 -0.72
C VAL A 264 -13.58 12.27 -1.27
N THR A 265 -13.55 10.96 -1.54
CA THR A 265 -14.73 10.21 -1.99
C THR A 265 -14.95 9.01 -1.08
N PRO A 266 -16.20 8.56 -0.86
CA PRO A 266 -16.47 7.35 -0.08
C PRO A 266 -15.75 6.13 -0.68
N ARG A 267 -15.13 5.33 0.18
CA ARG A 267 -14.48 4.07 -0.18
C ARG A 267 -15.54 3.01 -0.49
N PHE A 268 -15.32 2.24 -1.57
CA PHE A 268 -16.18 1.11 -1.91
C PHE A 268 -15.57 -0.25 -1.49
N PRO A 269 -16.38 -1.28 -1.22
CA PRO A 269 -15.89 -2.62 -0.92
C PRO A 269 -15.02 -3.16 -2.07
N GLN A 270 -13.94 -3.87 -1.77
CA GLN A 270 -12.93 -4.40 -2.72
C GLN A 270 -11.95 -3.37 -3.32
N GLU A 271 -12.17 -2.07 -3.11
CA GLU A 271 -11.25 -1.05 -3.62
C GLU A 271 -9.95 -1.00 -2.81
N GLY A 272 -8.81 -0.86 -3.51
CA GLY A 272 -7.51 -0.59 -2.93
C GLY A 272 -7.19 0.91 -2.88
N MET A 273 -6.31 1.33 -1.97
CA MET A 273 -5.98 2.75 -1.78
C MET A 273 -5.48 3.39 -3.08
N ALA A 274 -4.65 2.68 -3.83
CA ALA A 274 -4.12 3.13 -5.13
C ALA A 274 -5.21 3.33 -6.22
N GLY A 275 -6.40 2.74 -6.04
CA GLY A 275 -7.43 2.63 -7.06
C GLY A 275 -7.14 1.53 -8.07
N SER A 276 -8.09 1.24 -8.96
CA SER A 276 -7.93 0.21 -9.98
C SER A 276 -6.88 0.60 -11.03
N ASP A 277 -6.41 -0.38 -11.79
CA ASP A 277 -5.50 -0.15 -12.91
C ASP A 277 -6.14 0.74 -13.98
N ALA A 278 -7.43 0.53 -14.23
CA ALA A 278 -8.22 1.35 -15.15
C ALA A 278 -8.24 2.82 -14.69
N TYR A 279 -8.54 3.06 -13.41
CA TYR A 279 -8.49 4.39 -12.81
C TYR A 279 -7.12 5.03 -12.97
N ARG A 280 -6.05 4.34 -12.56
CA ARG A 280 -4.68 4.87 -12.63
C ARG A 280 -4.25 5.19 -14.05
N SER A 281 -4.65 4.38 -15.03
CA SER A 281 -4.38 4.61 -16.45
C SER A 281 -5.16 5.80 -17.06
N SER A 282 -6.25 6.22 -16.41
CA SER A 282 -7.07 7.36 -16.84
C SER A 282 -6.58 8.72 -16.31
N LEU A 283 -5.73 8.74 -15.27
CA LEU A 283 -5.20 9.99 -14.69
C LEU A 283 -4.48 10.87 -15.73
N PRO A 284 -3.60 10.34 -16.61
CA PRO A 284 -3.01 11.13 -17.67
C PRO A 284 -4.02 11.67 -18.69
N MET A 285 -5.12 10.94 -18.93
CA MET A 285 -6.21 11.39 -19.81
C MET A 285 -6.90 12.61 -19.22
N ALA A 286 -7.22 12.57 -17.92
CA ALA A 286 -7.79 13.72 -17.20
C ALA A 286 -6.83 14.91 -17.14
N ASN A 287 -5.55 14.68 -16.85
CA ASN A 287 -4.53 15.73 -16.85
C ASN A 287 -4.41 16.40 -18.23
N LEU A 288 -4.43 15.62 -19.31
CA LEU A 288 -4.40 16.13 -20.67
C LEU A 288 -5.66 16.95 -20.99
N ALA A 289 -6.83 16.46 -20.60
CA ALA A 289 -8.10 17.15 -20.83
C ALA A 289 -8.15 18.48 -20.09
N VAL A 290 -7.81 18.50 -18.80
CA VAL A 290 -7.78 19.73 -17.98
C VAL A 290 -6.71 20.72 -18.44
N ALA A 291 -5.59 20.23 -18.99
CA ALA A 291 -4.57 21.11 -19.55
C ALA A 291 -5.01 21.83 -20.85
N LEU A 292 -6.04 21.31 -21.52
CA LEU A 292 -6.49 21.76 -22.84
C LEU A 292 -7.88 22.39 -22.85
N LEU A 293 -8.72 22.04 -21.88
CA LEU A 293 -10.12 22.40 -21.81
C LEU A 293 -10.49 22.84 -20.39
N ASP A 294 -11.51 23.68 -20.29
CA ASP A 294 -12.21 23.91 -19.02
C ASP A 294 -13.26 22.80 -18.84
N ILE A 295 -13.13 21.94 -17.84
CA ILE A 295 -13.96 20.72 -17.75
C ILE A 295 -15.24 21.00 -16.94
N ASP A 296 -16.36 21.13 -17.65
CA ASP A 296 -17.70 21.22 -17.05
C ASP A 296 -18.36 19.84 -16.87
N GLY A 297 -19.63 19.82 -16.42
CA GLY A 297 -20.38 18.57 -16.17
C GLY A 297 -20.49 17.65 -17.41
N PRO A 298 -21.02 18.13 -18.54
CA PRO A 298 -21.11 17.33 -19.76
C PRO A 298 -19.76 16.82 -20.28
N VAL A 299 -18.71 17.66 -20.30
CA VAL A 299 -17.38 17.23 -20.75
C VAL A 299 -16.83 16.13 -19.85
N ARG A 300 -17.02 16.27 -18.54
CA ARG A 300 -16.61 15.30 -17.52
C ARG A 300 -17.28 13.94 -17.70
N GLU A 301 -18.60 13.90 -17.92
CA GLU A 301 -19.34 12.66 -18.18
C GLU A 301 -18.79 11.94 -19.42
N ARG A 302 -18.53 12.69 -20.49
CA ARG A 302 -17.94 12.15 -21.73
C ARG A 302 -16.53 11.62 -21.51
N LEU A 303 -15.69 12.32 -20.75
CA LEU A 303 -14.32 11.91 -20.44
C LEU A 303 -14.30 10.60 -19.64
N ILE A 304 -15.18 10.47 -18.63
CA ILE A 304 -15.35 9.23 -17.86
C ILE A 304 -15.78 8.08 -18.77
N ALA A 305 -16.73 8.34 -19.68
CA ALA A 305 -17.20 7.33 -20.64
C ALA A 305 -16.08 6.89 -21.59
N VAL A 306 -15.26 7.83 -22.09
CA VAL A 306 -14.08 7.53 -22.92
C VAL A 306 -13.04 6.71 -22.14
N ALA A 307 -12.83 6.99 -20.86
CA ALA A 307 -11.95 6.21 -19.99
C ALA A 307 -12.52 4.84 -19.61
N GLY A 308 -13.78 4.54 -19.97
CA GLY A 308 -14.44 3.27 -19.66
C GLY A 308 -14.65 3.04 -18.16
N LEU A 309 -14.76 4.10 -17.36
CA LEU A 309 -14.90 4.00 -15.91
C LEU A 309 -16.36 4.03 -15.46
N GLY A 310 -16.63 3.35 -14.35
CA GLY A 310 -17.93 3.37 -13.67
C GLY A 310 -17.79 3.25 -12.14
N GLY A 311 -18.89 3.51 -11.43
CA GLY A 311 -18.95 3.41 -9.96
C GLY A 311 -17.88 4.25 -9.24
N SER A 312 -17.38 3.71 -8.13
CA SER A 312 -15.93 3.55 -7.93
C SER A 312 -14.99 4.59 -8.50
N ASP A 313 -14.30 4.12 -9.51
CA ASP A 313 -13.23 4.80 -10.24
C ASP A 313 -13.72 6.08 -10.93
N ALA A 314 -14.98 6.13 -11.38
CA ALA A 314 -15.54 7.33 -11.98
C ALA A 314 -15.69 8.46 -10.95
N ALA A 315 -16.12 8.13 -9.72
CA ALA A 315 -16.19 9.12 -8.63
C ALA A 315 -14.80 9.66 -8.26
N ARG A 316 -13.79 8.78 -8.25
CA ARG A 316 -12.41 9.19 -7.99
C ARG A 316 -11.81 10.03 -9.11
N LEU A 317 -12.06 9.67 -10.37
CA LEU A 317 -11.63 10.49 -11.50
C LEU A 317 -12.26 11.87 -11.47
N ASN A 318 -13.52 11.98 -11.04
CA ASN A 318 -14.16 13.28 -10.81
C ASN A 318 -13.45 14.11 -9.74
N ALA A 319 -13.15 13.53 -8.58
CA ALA A 319 -12.41 14.21 -7.52
C ALA A 319 -11.00 14.62 -7.97
N HIS A 320 -10.32 13.79 -8.77
CA HIS A 320 -9.03 14.12 -9.36
C HIS A 320 -9.14 15.27 -10.37
N ILE A 321 -10.16 15.28 -11.24
CA ILE A 321 -10.44 16.39 -12.16
C ILE A 321 -10.66 17.69 -11.37
N ASP A 322 -11.46 17.67 -10.29
CA ASP A 322 -11.69 18.85 -9.45
C ASP A 322 -10.38 19.37 -8.86
N PHE A 323 -9.53 18.46 -8.36
CA PHE A 323 -8.21 18.81 -7.85
C PHE A 323 -7.31 19.46 -8.92
N VAL A 324 -7.16 18.85 -10.09
CA VAL A 324 -6.26 19.39 -11.12
C VAL A 324 -6.82 20.62 -11.83
N SER A 325 -8.15 20.79 -11.85
CA SER A 325 -8.78 22.03 -12.33
C SER A 325 -8.52 23.19 -11.38
N GLU A 326 -8.53 22.95 -10.06
CA GLU A 326 -8.28 24.00 -9.06
C GLU A 326 -6.79 24.33 -8.90
N PHE A 327 -5.94 23.30 -8.80
CA PHE A 327 -4.52 23.48 -8.45
C PHE A 327 -3.56 23.34 -9.65
N GLY A 328 -4.11 23.06 -10.83
CA GLY A 328 -3.38 22.91 -12.09
C GLY A 328 -3.01 21.46 -12.40
N ALA A 329 -3.19 21.06 -13.66
CA ALA A 329 -2.77 19.75 -14.14
C ALA A 329 -1.24 19.68 -14.31
N PRO A 330 -0.61 18.56 -13.90
CA PRO A 330 0.80 18.33 -14.20
C PRO A 330 1.02 18.20 -15.70
N LYS A 331 2.21 18.56 -16.19
CA LYS A 331 2.58 18.32 -17.58
C LYS A 331 2.55 16.82 -17.88
N VAL A 332 1.83 16.44 -18.94
CA VAL A 332 1.79 15.05 -19.39
C VAL A 332 3.15 14.68 -19.99
N THR A 333 3.87 13.79 -19.32
CA THR A 333 5.19 13.32 -19.74
C THR A 333 5.06 12.20 -20.77
N LYS A 334 6.17 11.85 -21.45
CA LYS A 334 6.20 10.71 -22.38
C LYS A 334 5.71 9.42 -21.71
N LEU A 335 6.17 9.14 -20.50
CA LEU A 335 5.74 7.98 -19.71
C LEU A 335 4.24 8.02 -19.41
N ALA A 336 3.70 9.19 -19.08
CA ALA A 336 2.27 9.35 -18.81
C ALA A 336 1.40 9.15 -20.06
N PHE A 337 1.90 9.43 -21.27
CA PHE A 337 1.21 9.08 -22.51
C PHE A 337 1.27 7.57 -22.78
N GLU A 338 2.39 6.92 -22.49
CA GLU A 338 2.57 5.48 -22.70
C GLU A 338 1.63 4.64 -21.82
N THR A 339 1.27 5.13 -20.63
CA THR A 339 0.30 4.46 -19.74
C THR A 339 -1.15 4.57 -20.21
N ILE A 340 -1.47 5.42 -21.20
CA ILE A 340 -2.82 5.49 -21.78
C ILE A 340 -3.00 4.32 -22.77
N PRO A 341 -3.94 3.38 -22.51
CA PRO A 341 -4.20 2.25 -23.40
C PRO A 341 -4.56 2.69 -24.81
N LEU A 342 -4.06 1.97 -25.82
CA LEU A 342 -4.24 2.29 -27.25
C LEU A 342 -5.71 2.51 -27.64
N VAL A 343 -6.62 1.71 -27.08
CA VAL A 343 -8.06 1.78 -27.33
C VAL A 343 -8.68 3.13 -26.96
N PHE A 344 -8.11 3.86 -26.01
CA PHE A 344 -8.65 5.13 -25.53
C PHE A 344 -8.01 6.36 -26.19
N ARG A 345 -6.89 6.20 -26.91
CA ARG A 345 -6.11 7.32 -27.45
C ARG A 345 -6.86 8.13 -28.50
N PHE A 346 -7.38 7.46 -29.52
CA PHE A 346 -8.14 8.12 -30.58
C PHE A 346 -9.50 8.66 -30.10
N PRO A 347 -10.28 7.93 -29.28
CA PRO A 347 -11.47 8.48 -28.64
C PRO A 347 -11.21 9.72 -27.77
N LEU A 348 -10.10 9.74 -27.02
CA LEU A 348 -9.70 10.90 -26.23
C LEU A 348 -9.38 12.09 -27.13
N LEU A 349 -8.56 11.90 -28.18
CA LEU A 349 -8.24 12.97 -29.13
C LEU A 349 -9.51 13.52 -29.80
N THR A 350 -10.44 12.64 -30.15
CA THR A 350 -11.75 13.00 -30.72
C THR A 350 -12.55 13.89 -29.78
N LEU A 351 -12.68 13.49 -28.50
CA LEU A 351 -13.35 14.28 -27.48
C LEU A 351 -12.71 15.67 -27.33
N LEU A 352 -11.37 15.74 -27.28
CA LEU A 352 -10.65 17.02 -27.16
C LEU A 352 -10.94 17.95 -28.35
N ALA A 353 -10.88 17.43 -29.57
CA ALA A 353 -11.13 18.21 -30.78
C ALA A 353 -12.58 18.70 -30.89
N GLU A 354 -13.54 17.84 -30.54
CA GLU A 354 -14.97 18.21 -30.53
C GLU A 354 -15.28 19.30 -29.50
N GLU A 355 -14.76 19.19 -28.28
CA GLU A 355 -14.98 20.19 -27.23
C GLU A 355 -14.28 21.52 -27.52
N MET A 356 -13.10 21.49 -28.15
CA MET A 356 -12.46 22.71 -28.64
C MET A 356 -13.28 23.39 -29.74
N ALA A 357 -13.80 22.63 -30.70
CA ALA A 357 -14.61 23.17 -31.80
C ALA A 357 -15.98 23.69 -31.32
N ALA A 358 -16.58 23.06 -30.31
CA ALA A 358 -17.84 23.51 -29.72
C ALA A 358 -17.75 24.92 -29.09
N ARG A 359 -16.55 25.32 -28.65
CA ARG A 359 -16.29 26.64 -28.03
C ARG A 359 -16.06 27.76 -29.05
N GLY A 360 -16.01 27.43 -30.34
CA GLY A 360 -15.82 28.38 -31.42
C GLY A 360 -14.78 27.90 -32.43
N THR A 361 -14.30 28.82 -33.27
CA THR A 361 -13.30 28.50 -34.29
C THR A 361 -11.99 28.07 -33.63
N VAL A 362 -11.57 26.83 -33.89
CA VAL A 362 -10.27 26.30 -33.45
C VAL A 362 -9.16 27.13 -34.09
N GLY A 363 -8.41 27.86 -33.27
CA GLY A 363 -7.32 28.71 -33.70
C GLY A 363 -5.99 27.95 -33.87
N PRO A 364 -4.91 28.65 -34.24
CA PRO A 364 -3.58 28.06 -34.37
C PRO A 364 -3.06 27.44 -33.06
N LYS A 365 -3.39 28.04 -31.90
CA LYS A 365 -2.93 27.55 -30.59
C LYS A 365 -3.57 26.23 -30.22
N GLU A 366 -4.88 26.13 -30.41
CA GLU A 366 -5.67 24.92 -30.15
C GLU A 366 -5.25 23.80 -31.11
N THR A 367 -5.00 24.15 -32.38
CA THR A 367 -4.47 23.21 -33.38
C THR A 367 -3.09 22.68 -32.98
N GLU A 368 -2.15 23.54 -32.58
CA GLU A 368 -0.82 23.14 -32.11
C GLU A 368 -0.90 22.24 -30.87
N ALA A 369 -1.82 22.54 -29.96
CA ALA A 369 -2.05 21.76 -28.76
C ALA A 369 -2.59 20.35 -29.08
N LEU A 370 -3.53 20.23 -30.03
CA LEU A 370 -4.03 18.94 -30.51
C LEU A 370 -2.98 18.14 -31.26
N LEU A 371 -2.13 18.78 -32.08
CA LEU A 371 -1.01 18.11 -32.75
C LEU A 371 0.00 17.56 -31.72
N ARG A 372 0.29 18.32 -30.67
CA ARG A 372 1.16 17.87 -29.57
C ARG A 372 0.53 16.70 -28.81
N ALA A 373 -0.78 16.76 -28.54
CA ALA A 373 -1.52 15.67 -27.92
C ALA A 373 -1.52 14.41 -28.79
N ALA A 374 -1.81 14.54 -30.09
CA ALA A 374 -1.78 13.43 -31.06
C ALA A 374 -0.40 12.77 -31.12
N LYS A 375 0.67 13.57 -31.19
CA LYS A 375 2.05 13.06 -31.16
C LYS A 375 2.34 12.27 -29.87
N GLY A 376 1.93 12.77 -28.71
CA GLY A 376 2.09 12.06 -27.43
C GLY A 376 1.31 10.75 -27.41
N LEU A 377 0.08 10.77 -27.92
CA LEU A 377 -0.80 9.61 -28.07
C LEU A 377 -0.36 8.65 -29.21
N GLN A 378 0.70 8.96 -29.95
CA GLN A 378 1.18 8.18 -31.09
C GLN A 378 0.12 8.05 -32.20
N ILE A 379 -0.66 9.10 -32.42
CA ILE A 379 -1.63 9.23 -33.50
C ILE A 379 -0.97 10.04 -34.64
N PRO A 380 -1.02 9.57 -35.90
CA PRO A 380 -0.49 10.31 -37.04
C PRO A 380 -1.10 11.71 -37.16
N GLU A 381 -0.29 12.70 -37.51
CA GLU A 381 -0.72 14.09 -37.70
C GLU A 381 -1.81 14.24 -38.78
N GLU A 382 -1.78 13.35 -39.77
CA GLU A 382 -2.76 13.26 -40.87
C GLU A 382 -4.20 13.03 -40.37
N GLU A 383 -4.37 12.45 -39.17
CA GLU A 383 -5.68 12.20 -38.56
C GLU A 383 -6.25 13.44 -37.85
N VAL A 384 -5.41 14.42 -37.50
CA VAL A 384 -5.82 15.58 -36.69
C VAL A 384 -6.64 16.59 -37.50
N TYR A 385 -6.23 16.87 -38.74
CA TYR A 385 -6.92 17.85 -39.58
C TYR A 385 -8.33 17.41 -40.02
N PRO A 386 -8.57 16.17 -40.50
CA PRO A 386 -9.90 15.68 -40.82
C PRO A 386 -10.83 15.71 -39.60
N LEU A 387 -10.30 15.39 -38.43
CA LEU A 387 -11.02 15.44 -37.17
C LEU A 387 -11.48 16.87 -36.85
N LEU A 388 -10.58 17.85 -36.93
CA LEU A 388 -10.92 19.27 -36.76
C LEU A 388 -11.98 19.76 -37.74
N HIS A 389 -11.88 19.37 -39.02
CA HIS A 389 -12.88 19.72 -40.03
C HIS A 389 -14.25 19.12 -39.72
N ARG A 390 -14.29 17.86 -39.27
CA ARG A 390 -15.54 17.20 -38.87
C ARG A 390 -16.15 17.88 -37.65
N SER A 391 -15.35 18.14 -36.63
CA SER A 391 -15.79 18.76 -35.38
C SER A 391 -16.29 20.20 -35.58
N ALA A 392 -15.64 20.97 -36.45
CA ALA A 392 -16.07 22.34 -36.79
C ALA A 392 -17.35 22.39 -37.65
N SER A 393 -17.66 21.32 -38.39
CA SER A 393 -18.83 21.26 -39.28
C SER A 393 -20.12 20.82 -38.58
N GLY A 394 -20.05 20.46 -37.28
CA GLY A 394 -21.17 19.86 -36.53
C GLY A 394 -21.57 18.46 -37.04
N PRO A 395 -22.43 17.72 -36.31
CA PRO A 395 -22.99 16.46 -36.83
C PRO A 395 -23.71 16.78 -38.14
N ALA A 396 -23.27 16.13 -39.22
CA ALA A 396 -23.66 16.44 -40.59
C ALA A 396 -25.19 16.53 -40.77
N SER A 397 -25.73 17.74 -40.72
CA SER A 397 -26.98 18.08 -41.38
C SER A 397 -26.63 18.67 -42.74
N ALA A 398 -26.52 17.79 -43.72
CA ALA A 398 -27.01 17.97 -45.09
C ALA A 398 -26.33 16.96 -46.01
N ALA A 399 -27.08 15.92 -46.39
CA ALA A 399 -26.89 15.30 -47.69
C ALA A 399 -26.84 16.41 -48.75
N PRO A 400 -25.84 16.43 -49.66
CA PRO A 400 -25.80 17.46 -50.69
C PRO A 400 -27.01 17.26 -51.60
N LYS A 401 -27.86 18.29 -51.70
CA LYS A 401 -28.91 18.36 -52.71
C LYS A 401 -28.23 18.32 -54.08
N ALA A 402 -28.25 17.15 -54.69
CA ALA A 402 -27.79 16.93 -56.05
C ALA A 402 -28.63 17.77 -57.01
N ASN A 403 -28.07 18.86 -57.50
CA ASN A 403 -28.61 19.56 -58.66
C ASN A 403 -28.16 18.79 -59.91
N LYS A 404 -29.12 18.17 -60.59
CA LYS A 404 -28.92 17.38 -61.80
C LYS A 404 -28.25 18.22 -62.90
N LYS A 405 -27.03 17.82 -63.30
CA LYS A 405 -26.62 17.80 -64.71
C LYS A 405 -25.78 16.56 -65.00
N SER A 406 -26.39 15.69 -65.79
CA SER A 406 -25.84 14.67 -66.69
C SER A 406 -24.31 14.50 -66.71
N GLY A 407 -23.88 13.36 -66.19
CA GLY A 407 -22.59 12.73 -66.50
C GLY A 407 -22.74 11.24 -66.26
N MET A 408 -23.19 10.51 -67.30
CA MET A 408 -23.34 9.06 -67.27
C MET A 408 -21.97 8.45 -66.94
N LEU A 409 -21.85 7.83 -65.76
CA LEU A 409 -20.65 7.10 -65.35
C LEU A 409 -20.44 5.97 -66.36
N ASP A 410 -19.34 6.03 -67.08
CA ASP A 410 -18.95 4.97 -68.01
C ASP A 410 -18.58 3.72 -67.19
N MET A 411 -19.55 2.82 -67.05
CA MET A 411 -19.43 1.59 -66.28
C MET A 411 -18.34 0.66 -66.84
N ARG A 412 -17.87 0.90 -68.07
CA ARG A 412 -16.70 0.22 -68.64
C ARG A 412 -15.40 0.68 -67.99
N ALA A 413 -15.25 1.99 -67.76
CA ALA A 413 -14.10 2.56 -67.05
C ALA A 413 -14.09 2.20 -65.55
N VAL A 414 -15.27 2.04 -64.94
CA VAL A 414 -15.41 1.55 -63.55
C VAL A 414 -15.03 0.06 -63.47
N ALA A 415 -15.47 -0.76 -64.43
CA ALA A 415 -15.08 -2.16 -64.50
C ALA A 415 -13.59 -2.34 -64.77
N GLU A 416 -12.98 -1.52 -65.63
CA GLU A 416 -11.52 -1.53 -65.88
C GLU A 416 -10.72 -1.09 -64.65
N LYS A 417 -11.19 -0.08 -63.90
CA LYS A 417 -10.53 0.33 -62.65
C LYS A 417 -10.67 -0.71 -61.53
N LEU A 418 -11.82 -1.37 -61.41
CA LEU A 418 -12.02 -2.45 -60.44
C LEU A 418 -11.24 -3.71 -60.82
N ALA A 419 -11.12 -4.02 -62.13
CA ALA A 419 -10.27 -5.09 -62.62
C ALA A 419 -8.78 -4.77 -62.40
N SER A 420 -8.37 -3.52 -62.59
CA SER A 420 -7.01 -3.04 -62.27
C SER A 420 -6.71 -3.08 -60.77
N SER A 421 -7.64 -2.70 -59.90
CA SER A 421 -7.50 -2.85 -58.44
C SER A 421 -7.48 -4.32 -57.98
N ARG A 422 -8.18 -5.22 -58.68
CA ARG A 422 -8.17 -6.66 -58.39
C ARG A 422 -6.89 -7.34 -58.88
N ALA A 423 -6.39 -6.94 -60.05
CA ALA A 423 -5.10 -7.39 -60.58
C ALA A 423 -3.93 -6.83 -59.74
N ALA A 424 -4.02 -5.59 -59.25
CA ALA A 424 -3.04 -5.02 -58.33
C ALA A 424 -3.08 -5.71 -56.94
N ALA A 425 -4.26 -6.12 -56.46
CA ALA A 425 -4.40 -6.91 -55.25
C ALA A 425 -3.87 -8.34 -55.41
N GLU A 426 -4.05 -8.99 -56.57
CA GLU A 426 -3.46 -10.31 -56.87
C GLU A 426 -1.92 -10.25 -57.04
N ILE A 427 -1.40 -9.15 -57.61
CA ILE A 427 0.05 -8.91 -57.68
C ILE A 427 0.61 -8.64 -56.28
N LEU A 428 -0.07 -7.87 -55.43
CA LEU A 428 0.34 -7.66 -54.03
C LEU A 428 0.29 -8.96 -53.21
N ILE A 429 -0.68 -9.84 -53.46
CA ILE A 429 -0.73 -11.15 -52.80
C ILE A 429 0.44 -12.05 -53.24
N ASN A 430 0.90 -11.96 -54.49
CA ASN A 430 2.03 -12.75 -54.98
C ASN A 430 3.42 -12.09 -54.76
N VAL A 431 3.47 -10.81 -54.39
CA VAL A 431 4.72 -10.11 -54.03
C VAL A 431 5.05 -10.28 -52.53
N PHE A 432 4.08 -10.66 -51.70
CA PHE A 432 4.28 -10.98 -50.27
C PHE A 432 4.43 -12.49 -49.99
N VAL A 433 4.59 -13.32 -51.03
CA VAL A 433 5.00 -14.72 -50.88
C VAL A 433 6.45 -14.84 -51.35
N GLU A 434 7.35 -14.20 -50.61
CA GLU A 434 8.68 -14.77 -50.43
C GLU A 434 8.55 -15.78 -49.29
N GLU A 435 8.71 -17.07 -49.63
CA GLU A 435 9.00 -18.14 -48.68
C GLU A 435 10.34 -17.84 -47.99
N GLU A 436 10.32 -16.93 -47.01
CA GLU A 436 11.35 -16.92 -45.98
C GLU A 436 10.87 -17.88 -44.90
N SER A 437 11.43 -19.09 -44.92
CA SER A 437 11.23 -20.09 -43.89
C SER A 437 11.66 -19.49 -42.56
N VAL A 438 10.71 -18.95 -41.80
CA VAL A 438 10.93 -18.56 -40.42
C VAL A 438 11.38 -19.82 -39.70
N PRO A 439 12.58 -19.84 -39.09
CA PRO A 439 12.97 -20.99 -38.29
C PRO A 439 11.92 -21.13 -37.18
N GLU A 440 11.35 -22.34 -37.10
CA GLU A 440 10.45 -22.74 -36.03
C GLU A 440 11.05 -22.27 -34.70
N PRO A 441 10.29 -21.57 -33.83
CA PRO A 441 10.81 -21.18 -32.52
C PRO A 441 11.30 -22.44 -31.82
N PRO A 442 12.51 -22.43 -31.22
CA PRO A 442 12.98 -23.60 -30.51
C PRO A 442 11.91 -23.96 -29.48
N LYS A 443 11.48 -25.23 -29.49
CA LYS A 443 10.59 -25.77 -28.46
C LYS A 443 11.08 -25.26 -27.10
N PRO A 444 10.23 -24.62 -26.29
CA PRO A 444 10.64 -24.19 -24.96
C PRO A 444 11.19 -25.42 -24.25
N ALA A 445 12.43 -25.33 -23.78
CA ALA A 445 12.96 -26.36 -22.89
C ALA A 445 12.00 -26.45 -21.70
N GLU A 446 11.60 -27.66 -21.30
CA GLU A 446 10.76 -27.93 -20.12
C GLU A 446 11.46 -27.59 -18.78
N ASN A 447 12.45 -26.70 -18.84
CA ASN A 447 13.47 -26.46 -17.84
C ASN A 447 13.24 -25.06 -17.25
N GLY A 448 12.77 -25.00 -16.00
CA GLY A 448 12.33 -23.77 -15.32
C GLY A 448 13.45 -22.86 -14.80
N LEU A 449 13.07 -21.93 -13.91
CA LEU A 449 13.95 -20.95 -13.25
C LEU A 449 15.27 -21.52 -12.68
N PRO A 450 15.34 -22.76 -12.12
CA PRO A 450 16.59 -23.32 -11.60
C PRO A 450 17.69 -23.58 -12.64
N ASP A 451 17.31 -23.89 -13.88
CA ASP A 451 18.28 -24.14 -14.95
C ASP A 451 18.79 -22.84 -15.56
N LEU A 452 17.91 -21.84 -15.67
CA LEU A 452 18.29 -20.46 -16.01
C LEU A 452 19.27 -19.89 -14.97
N LEU A 453 19.01 -20.08 -13.68
CA LEU A 453 19.90 -19.68 -12.58
C LEU A 453 21.30 -20.28 -12.73
N ARG A 454 21.39 -21.59 -13.03
CA ARG A 454 22.68 -22.29 -13.18
C ARG A 454 23.49 -21.76 -14.37
N GLU A 455 22.81 -21.46 -15.48
CA GLU A 455 23.44 -20.90 -16.67
C GLU A 455 23.88 -19.44 -16.42
N VAL A 456 23.06 -18.62 -15.77
CA VAL A 456 23.41 -17.23 -15.40
C VAL A 456 24.62 -17.19 -14.47
N ALA A 457 24.68 -18.08 -13.48
CA ALA A 457 25.76 -18.20 -12.52
C ALA A 457 27.09 -18.71 -13.13
N SER A 458 27.11 -19.14 -14.39
CA SER A 458 28.33 -19.64 -15.05
C SER A 458 29.28 -18.53 -15.49
N ARG A 459 28.84 -17.26 -15.47
CA ARG A 459 29.62 -16.07 -15.84
C ARG A 459 29.43 -14.99 -14.79
N GLU A 460 30.49 -14.25 -14.49
CA GLU A 460 30.45 -13.11 -13.55
C GLU A 460 29.71 -11.89 -14.10
N SER A 461 29.56 -11.81 -15.43
CA SER A 461 28.81 -10.75 -16.09
C SER A 461 28.29 -11.14 -17.48
N TRP A 462 27.20 -10.48 -17.87
CA TRP A 462 26.51 -10.62 -19.14
C TRP A 462 26.26 -9.24 -19.74
N SER A 463 26.38 -9.08 -21.06
CA SER A 463 25.80 -7.90 -21.71
C SER A 463 24.27 -8.01 -21.75
N ALA A 464 23.58 -6.87 -21.86
CA ALA A 464 22.13 -6.85 -21.99
C ALA A 464 21.60 -7.70 -23.15
N ALA A 465 22.33 -7.71 -24.28
CA ALA A 465 21.97 -8.49 -25.46
C ALA A 465 22.16 -10.01 -25.26
N GLU A 466 23.25 -10.43 -24.63
CA GLU A 466 23.50 -11.84 -24.32
C GLU A 466 22.49 -12.38 -23.29
N PHE A 467 22.15 -11.57 -22.27
CA PHE A 467 21.16 -11.94 -21.26
C PHE A 467 19.74 -12.02 -21.85
N ALA A 468 19.38 -11.12 -22.77
CA ALA A 468 18.10 -11.19 -23.46
C ALA A 468 17.96 -12.45 -24.32
N GLU A 469 19.02 -12.85 -25.02
CA GLU A 469 19.04 -14.09 -25.79
C GLU A 469 18.99 -15.32 -24.86
N LEU A 470 19.68 -15.27 -23.72
CA LEU A 470 19.60 -16.29 -22.68
C LEU A 470 18.18 -16.44 -22.14
N ALA A 471 17.52 -15.36 -21.71
CA ALA A 471 16.15 -15.38 -21.22
C ALA A 471 15.17 -15.94 -22.28
N ARG A 472 15.38 -15.58 -23.55
CA ARG A 472 14.59 -16.08 -24.68
C ARG A 472 14.72 -17.60 -24.86
N ARG A 473 15.91 -18.19 -24.64
CA ARG A 473 16.10 -19.67 -24.66
C ARG A 473 15.23 -20.38 -23.62
N TYR A 474 14.91 -19.72 -22.51
CA TYR A 474 14.05 -20.22 -21.44
C TYR A 474 12.59 -19.74 -21.55
N GLY A 475 12.19 -19.18 -22.70
CA GLY A 475 10.82 -18.72 -22.94
C GLY A 475 10.40 -17.50 -22.12
N LYS A 476 11.35 -16.75 -21.58
CA LYS A 476 11.11 -15.55 -20.76
C LYS A 476 11.53 -14.28 -21.49
N MET A 477 10.88 -13.17 -21.15
CA MET A 477 11.37 -11.84 -21.51
C MET A 477 12.56 -11.46 -20.62
N ALA A 478 13.53 -10.69 -21.14
CA ALA A 478 14.75 -10.32 -20.41
C ALA A 478 14.45 -9.67 -19.04
N ALA A 479 13.58 -8.66 -19.01
CA ALA A 479 13.21 -7.99 -17.76
C ALA A 479 12.52 -8.96 -16.77
N GLY A 480 11.60 -9.81 -17.25
CA GLY A 480 10.93 -10.79 -16.39
C GLY A 480 11.88 -11.84 -15.83
N ALA A 481 12.84 -12.33 -16.63
CA ALA A 481 13.87 -13.25 -16.16
C ALA A 481 14.81 -12.59 -15.13
N TYR A 482 15.13 -11.31 -15.31
CA TYR A 482 15.96 -10.53 -14.39
C TYR A 482 15.25 -10.38 -13.04
N ASP A 483 13.99 -9.97 -13.06
CA ASP A 483 13.19 -9.75 -11.86
C ASP A 483 12.93 -11.07 -11.12
N GLU A 484 12.53 -12.13 -11.82
CA GLU A 484 12.27 -13.44 -11.19
C GLU A 484 13.52 -14.05 -10.53
N LEU A 485 14.70 -13.88 -11.13
CA LEU A 485 15.97 -14.34 -10.54
C LEU A 485 16.33 -13.54 -9.29
N ASN A 486 16.12 -12.23 -9.31
CA ASN A 486 16.36 -11.38 -8.14
C ASN A 486 15.34 -11.59 -7.04
N GLU A 487 14.07 -11.78 -7.36
CA GLU A 487 13.04 -12.15 -6.37
C GLU A 487 13.38 -13.48 -5.69
N ALA A 488 13.77 -14.50 -6.46
CA ALA A 488 14.22 -15.77 -5.90
C ALA A 488 15.48 -15.61 -5.01
N ALA A 489 16.39 -14.69 -5.36
CA ALA A 489 17.57 -14.38 -4.57
C ALA A 489 17.22 -13.67 -3.25
N TYR A 490 16.28 -12.72 -3.29
CA TYR A 490 15.75 -12.07 -2.09
C TYR A 490 15.03 -13.05 -1.17
N GLU A 491 14.29 -14.02 -1.70
CA GLU A 491 13.63 -15.04 -0.89
C GLU A 491 14.63 -16.02 -0.23
N ALA A 492 15.70 -16.37 -0.92
CA ALA A 492 16.67 -17.36 -0.46
C ALA A 492 17.77 -16.78 0.46
N VAL A 493 18.36 -15.65 0.06
CA VAL A 493 19.60 -15.10 0.64
C VAL A 493 19.40 -13.67 1.18
N GLY A 494 18.38 -12.95 0.66
CA GLY A 494 18.06 -11.59 1.10
C GLY A 494 18.81 -10.48 0.36
N ASP A 495 19.60 -10.83 -0.65
CA ASP A 495 20.36 -9.93 -1.53
C ASP A 495 20.09 -10.29 -3.01
N PRO A 496 20.18 -9.33 -3.95
CA PRO A 496 19.94 -9.58 -5.37
C PRO A 496 21.05 -10.43 -6.01
N LEU A 497 20.70 -11.28 -6.97
CA LEU A 497 21.66 -12.05 -7.76
C LEU A 497 22.29 -11.21 -8.88
N LEU A 498 21.50 -10.32 -9.49
CA LEU A 498 21.83 -9.55 -10.68
C LEU A 498 21.79 -8.05 -10.40
N GLU A 499 22.86 -7.36 -10.79
CA GLU A 499 22.99 -5.91 -10.65
C GLU A 499 23.49 -5.24 -11.93
N GLY A 500 22.90 -4.08 -12.26
CA GLY A 500 23.28 -3.28 -13.42
C GLY A 500 22.48 -3.61 -14.69
N GLU A 501 22.48 -2.67 -15.64
CA GLU A 501 21.71 -2.79 -16.89
C GLU A 501 22.59 -3.25 -18.08
N ASP A 502 23.83 -2.77 -18.16
CA ASP A 502 24.85 -3.24 -19.12
C ASP A 502 26.26 -2.83 -18.65
N PRO A 503 27.14 -3.75 -18.25
CA PRO A 503 26.90 -5.19 -18.13
C PRO A 503 26.08 -5.52 -16.88
N ILE A 504 25.24 -6.55 -17.00
CA ILE A 504 24.58 -7.21 -15.88
C ILE A 504 25.62 -8.03 -15.12
N ARG A 505 25.87 -7.68 -13.87
CA ARG A 505 26.83 -8.35 -12.98
C ARG A 505 26.11 -9.40 -12.15
N VAL A 506 26.74 -10.57 -12.01
CA VAL A 506 26.23 -11.68 -11.20
C VAL A 506 26.99 -11.70 -9.89
N ASP A 507 26.28 -11.65 -8.76
CA ASP A 507 26.92 -11.78 -7.44
C ASP A 507 27.27 -13.26 -7.18
N PRO A 508 28.58 -13.61 -7.11
CA PRO A 508 29.01 -14.99 -6.95
C PRO A 508 28.72 -15.57 -5.55
N SER A 509 28.54 -14.72 -4.53
CA SER A 509 28.20 -15.15 -3.18
C SER A 509 26.73 -15.59 -3.10
N VAL A 510 25.84 -14.79 -3.69
CA VAL A 510 24.41 -15.08 -3.80
C VAL A 510 24.18 -16.29 -4.72
N ALA A 511 24.86 -16.33 -5.88
CA ALA A 511 24.76 -17.46 -6.82
C ALA A 511 25.12 -18.81 -6.17
N LYS A 512 26.15 -18.82 -5.31
CA LYS A 512 26.62 -20.03 -4.63
C LYS A 512 25.64 -20.52 -3.55
N GLU A 513 24.93 -19.62 -2.89
CA GLU A 513 23.93 -19.98 -1.88
C GLU A 513 22.60 -20.40 -2.48
N MET A 514 22.26 -19.91 -3.68
CA MET A 514 21.06 -20.30 -4.41
C MET A 514 21.20 -21.62 -5.19
N LEU A 515 22.43 -22.05 -5.51
CA LEU A 515 22.69 -23.33 -6.17
C LEU A 515 22.90 -24.44 -5.14
N PRO A 516 22.25 -25.61 -5.28
CA PRO A 516 22.37 -26.72 -4.33
C PRO A 516 23.75 -27.39 -4.31
#